data_AF-J0L876-F1
#
_entry.id   AF-J0L876-F1
#
_cell.length_a   1.000
_cell.length_b   1.000
_cell.length_c   1.000
_cell.angle_alpha   90.00
_cell.angle_beta   90.00
_cell.angle_gamma   90.00
#
_symmetry.space_group_name_H-M   'P 1'
#
loop_
_entity.id
_entity.type
_entity.pdbx_description
1 polymer ?
#
loop_
_entity_poly.entity_id
_entity_poly.type
_entity_poly.pdbx_seq_one_letter_code
_entity_poly.pdbx_strand_id
1 'polypeptide(L)'
;AGADRSSKRLQTTRPSATSIVEPSDAERRPSSRPPRLCPYCDQALAENLSDTFEDMLLSARAKSWRTRRAANPGALKAPFSVTANVCERHRFEAKMLPRALRLGWPTAIDFDALPARVRAHRPVLDFVLADPSAGSFRALLTRCIPGS
;
A
#
# COMPACT_ATOMS: atom_id res chain seq x y z
N ALA A 1 -21.01 -31.43 -77.69
CA ALA A 1 -22.26 -31.59 -76.90
C ALA A 1 -21.99 -32.57 -75.76
N GLY A 2 -22.44 -32.27 -74.54
CA GLY A 2 -22.22 -33.03 -73.29
C GLY A 2 -21.03 -32.49 -72.49
N ALA A 3 -21.19 -31.67 -71.45
CA ALA A 3 -21.69 -31.97 -70.09
C ALA A 3 -20.84 -33.05 -69.39
N ASP A 4 -20.13 -32.73 -68.30
CA ASP A 4 -20.59 -32.99 -66.93
C ASP A 4 -19.53 -32.63 -65.86
N ARG A 5 -20.03 -32.37 -64.66
CA ARG A 5 -19.35 -32.14 -63.37
C ARG A 5 -18.58 -33.37 -62.89
N SER A 6 -17.47 -33.14 -62.17
CA SER A 6 -17.33 -33.50 -60.74
C SER A 6 -15.88 -33.71 -60.29
N SER A 7 -15.53 -32.95 -59.26
CA SER A 7 -14.74 -33.32 -58.08
C SER A 7 -13.73 -34.45 -58.19
N LYS A 8 -12.43 -34.11 -58.18
CA LYS A 8 -11.42 -34.88 -57.44
C LYS A 8 -10.42 -33.94 -56.75
N ARG A 9 -10.52 -33.97 -55.42
CA ARG A 9 -9.65 -33.38 -54.40
C ARG A 9 -8.18 -33.73 -54.66
N LEU A 10 -7.35 -32.73 -54.93
CA LEU A 10 -5.89 -32.85 -54.94
C LEU A 10 -5.33 -32.40 -53.58
N GLN A 11 -4.71 -33.36 -52.90
CA GLN A 11 -3.90 -33.17 -51.69
C GLN A 11 -2.52 -32.70 -52.13
N THR A 12 -1.94 -31.65 -51.51
CA THR A 12 -0.49 -31.42 -51.55
C THR A 12 -0.04 -30.62 -50.31
N THR A 13 0.59 -31.37 -49.40
CA THR A 13 1.72 -31.06 -48.50
C THR A 13 1.74 -29.75 -47.68
N ARG A 14 1.65 -29.90 -46.34
CA ARG A 14 2.15 -28.92 -45.36
C ARG A 14 3.69 -28.93 -45.36
N PRO A 15 4.38 -27.79 -45.54
CA PRO A 15 5.80 -27.72 -45.26
C PRO A 15 6.10 -27.71 -43.75
N SER A 16 7.26 -28.26 -43.44
CA SER A 16 7.85 -28.57 -42.13
C SER A 16 7.83 -27.45 -41.11
N ALA A 17 7.63 -27.87 -39.87
CA ALA A 17 7.76 -27.05 -38.66
C ALA A 17 9.21 -26.59 -38.47
N THR A 18 9.43 -25.28 -38.53
CA THR A 18 10.62 -24.65 -37.97
C THR A 18 10.42 -24.55 -36.47
N SER A 19 11.22 -25.30 -35.73
CA SER A 19 11.34 -25.26 -34.27
C SER A 19 11.89 -23.90 -33.83
N ILE A 20 11.02 -22.94 -33.58
CA ILE A 20 11.35 -21.79 -32.75
C ILE A 20 11.24 -22.30 -31.31
N VAL A 21 12.38 -22.52 -30.69
CA VAL A 21 12.47 -22.85 -29.28
C VAL A 21 12.17 -21.55 -28.54
N GLU A 22 10.91 -21.37 -28.16
CA GLU A 22 10.48 -20.30 -27.27
C GLU A 22 11.29 -20.40 -25.97
N PRO A 23 12.01 -19.34 -25.54
CA PRO A 23 12.66 -19.36 -24.25
C PRO A 23 11.59 -19.41 -23.17
N SER A 24 11.51 -20.57 -22.53
CA SER A 24 10.70 -20.85 -21.36
C SER A 24 10.99 -19.81 -20.27
N ASP A 25 10.04 -18.91 -20.01
CA ASP A 25 10.02 -17.95 -18.90
C ASP A 25 9.90 -18.62 -17.50
N ALA A 26 10.32 -19.88 -17.36
CA ALA A 26 10.12 -20.68 -16.16
C ALA A 26 11.06 -20.33 -14.99
N GLU A 27 11.91 -19.31 -15.08
CA GLU A 27 12.90 -19.02 -14.03
C GLU A 27 12.93 -17.56 -13.60
N ARG A 28 11.76 -17.07 -13.17
CA ARG A 28 11.72 -16.07 -12.11
C ARG A 28 10.64 -16.42 -11.11
N ARG A 29 10.86 -17.47 -10.31
CA ARG A 29 10.17 -17.58 -9.03
C ARG A 29 10.62 -16.39 -8.19
N PRO A 30 9.76 -15.42 -7.82
CA PRO A 30 10.12 -14.57 -6.71
C PRO A 30 10.23 -15.51 -5.52
N SER A 31 11.43 -15.61 -4.95
CA SER A 31 11.67 -16.25 -3.65
C SER A 31 11.05 -15.39 -2.54
N SER A 32 9.82 -14.91 -2.75
CA SER A 32 9.08 -14.15 -1.74
C SER A 32 8.53 -15.18 -0.76
N ARG A 33 9.17 -15.24 0.40
CA ARG A 33 8.52 -15.74 1.60
C ARG A 33 7.11 -15.12 1.64
N PRO A 34 6.05 -15.91 1.85
CA PRO A 34 4.70 -15.36 1.89
C PRO A 34 4.66 -14.19 2.88
N PRO A 35 4.01 -13.08 2.52
CA PRO A 35 4.01 -11.89 3.35
C PRO A 35 3.53 -12.25 4.75
N ARG A 36 4.26 -11.82 5.78
CA ARG A 36 3.83 -12.01 7.17
C ARG A 36 2.56 -11.18 7.35
N LEU A 37 1.43 -11.83 7.57
CA LEU A 37 0.17 -11.13 7.79
C LEU A 37 0.10 -10.60 9.23
N CYS A 38 -0.48 -9.41 9.39
CA CYS A 38 -0.81 -8.88 10.69
C CYS A 38 -1.81 -9.83 11.38
N PRO A 39 -1.55 -10.26 12.63
CA PRO A 39 -2.43 -11.19 13.34
C PRO A 39 -3.83 -10.63 13.62
N TYR A 40 -4.06 -9.33 13.44
CA TYR A 40 -5.33 -8.69 13.77
C TYR A 40 -6.15 -8.26 12.55
N CYS A 41 -5.55 -7.57 11.58
CA CYS A 41 -6.24 -7.02 10.41
C CYS A 41 -6.01 -7.78 9.10
N ASP A 42 -5.25 -8.88 9.13
CA ASP A 42 -4.97 -9.76 7.98
C ASP A 42 -4.25 -9.09 6.79
N GLN A 43 -3.81 -7.84 6.95
CA GLN A 43 -3.03 -7.11 5.96
C GLN A 43 -1.53 -7.44 6.09
N ALA A 44 -0.77 -7.34 4.99
CA ALA A 44 0.66 -7.60 5.00
C ALA A 44 1.42 -6.63 5.92
N LEU A 45 2.31 -7.18 6.76
CA LEU A 45 3.27 -6.42 7.54
C LEU A 45 4.39 -5.89 6.63
N ALA A 46 5.04 -4.81 7.06
CA ALA A 46 6.27 -4.34 6.41
C ALA A 46 7.37 -5.41 6.52
N GLU A 47 8.34 -5.38 5.60
CA GLU A 47 9.47 -6.31 5.60
C GLU A 47 10.34 -6.15 6.86
N ASN A 48 10.58 -4.89 7.26
CA ASN A 48 11.30 -4.51 8.45
C ASN A 48 10.35 -3.77 9.39
N LEU A 49 10.17 -4.31 10.59
CA LEU A 49 9.37 -3.70 11.64
C LEU A 49 10.28 -2.83 12.51
N SER A 50 9.76 -1.74 13.07
CA SER A 50 10.50 -1.03 14.11
C SER A 50 10.48 -1.83 15.41
N ASP A 51 11.55 -1.70 16.21
CA ASP A 51 11.64 -2.31 17.55
C ASP A 51 10.40 -1.98 18.40
N THR A 52 9.94 -0.71 18.32
CA THR A 52 8.74 -0.25 19.01
C THR A 52 7.48 -1.01 18.59
N PHE A 53 7.36 -1.36 17.32
CA PHE A 53 6.22 -2.14 16.83
C PHE A 53 6.33 -3.62 17.18
N GLU A 54 7.54 -4.18 17.20
CA GLU A 54 7.77 -5.54 17.71
C GLU A 54 7.36 -5.66 19.18
N ASP A 55 7.77 -4.73 20.03
CA ASP A 55 7.38 -4.68 21.46
C ASP A 55 5.86 -4.54 21.63
N MET A 56 5.22 -3.75 20.77
CA MET A 56 3.78 -3.57 20.77
C MET A 56 3.05 -4.86 20.38
N LEU A 57 3.55 -5.60 19.39
CA LEU A 57 3.03 -6.91 19.01
C LEU A 57 3.20 -7.94 20.13
N LEU A 58 4.36 -7.96 20.81
CA LEU A 58 4.61 -8.83 21.96
C LEU A 58 3.62 -8.53 23.10
N SER A 59 3.47 -7.26 23.45
CA SER A 59 2.54 -6.80 24.49
C SER A 59 1.08 -7.10 24.16
N ALA A 60 0.69 -6.95 22.89
CA ALA A 60 -0.65 -7.26 22.43
C ALA A 60 -0.93 -8.77 22.46
N ARG A 61 0.04 -9.61 22.08
CA ARG A 61 -0.08 -11.08 22.12
C ARG A 61 -0.40 -11.60 23.52
N ALA A 62 0.18 -11.01 24.56
CA ALA A 62 -0.11 -11.38 25.95
C ALA A 62 -1.58 -11.16 26.36
N LYS A 63 -2.30 -10.28 25.66
CA LYS A 63 -3.72 -9.94 25.89
C LYS A 63 -4.65 -10.53 24.83
N SER A 64 -4.14 -11.42 24.00
CA SER A 64 -4.83 -11.96 22.84
C SER A 64 -5.10 -13.45 22.98
N TRP A 65 -6.11 -13.93 22.26
CA TRP A 65 -6.39 -15.35 22.10
C TRP A 65 -6.42 -15.74 20.63
N ARG A 66 -6.12 -17.01 20.33
CA ARG A 66 -6.13 -17.52 18.97
C ARG A 66 -7.53 -17.46 18.38
N THR A 67 -7.61 -17.08 17.11
CA THR A 67 -8.83 -17.19 16.32
C THR A 67 -8.49 -17.85 14.99
N ARG A 68 -9.35 -18.76 14.50
CA ARG A 68 -9.11 -19.43 13.22
C ARG A 68 -9.64 -18.55 12.10
N ARG A 69 -8.75 -18.14 11.19
CA ARG A 69 -9.10 -17.50 9.92
C ARG A 69 -8.42 -18.25 8.79
N ALA A 70 -9.17 -18.63 7.76
CA ALA A 70 -8.66 -19.43 6.65
C ALA A 70 -7.45 -18.78 5.95
N ALA A 71 -7.50 -17.45 5.77
CA ALA A 71 -6.43 -16.68 5.14
C ALA A 71 -5.26 -16.36 6.07
N ASN A 72 -5.44 -16.42 7.40
CA ASN A 72 -4.43 -16.04 8.37
C ASN A 72 -4.33 -17.07 9.50
N PRO A 73 -3.46 -18.09 9.37
CA PRO A 73 -3.22 -19.09 10.40
C PRO A 73 -2.69 -18.52 11.72
N GLY A 74 -2.07 -17.32 11.66
CA GLY A 74 -1.56 -16.59 12.81
C GLY A 74 -2.57 -15.64 13.44
N ALA A 75 -3.84 -15.69 13.04
CA ALA A 75 -4.84 -14.73 13.49
C ALA A 75 -5.09 -14.79 15.01
N LEU A 76 -5.20 -13.61 15.59
CA LEU A 76 -5.47 -13.36 16.99
C LEU A 76 -6.68 -12.44 17.14
N LYS A 77 -7.35 -12.55 18.27
CA LYS A 77 -8.39 -11.62 18.72
C LYS A 77 -7.98 -11.05 20.08
N ALA A 78 -8.26 -9.77 20.28
CA ALA A 78 -7.96 -9.03 21.50
C ALA A 78 -9.05 -7.98 21.73
N PRO A 79 -9.08 -7.28 22.88
CA PRO A 79 -9.92 -6.11 23.06
C PRO A 79 -9.70 -5.07 21.96
N PHE A 80 -10.74 -4.31 21.61
CA PHE A 80 -10.69 -3.36 20.50
C PHE A 80 -9.56 -2.34 20.65
N SER A 81 -9.37 -1.78 21.85
CA SER A 81 -8.30 -0.81 22.12
C SER A 81 -6.90 -1.37 21.82
N VAL A 82 -6.64 -2.63 22.16
CA VAL A 82 -5.37 -3.31 21.86
C VAL A 82 -5.20 -3.47 20.35
N THR A 83 -6.24 -3.94 19.68
CA THR A 83 -6.23 -4.16 18.23
C THR A 83 -6.04 -2.85 17.46
N ALA A 84 -6.77 -1.79 17.86
CA ALA A 84 -6.70 -0.47 17.24
C ALA A 84 -5.28 0.10 17.31
N ASN A 85 -4.64 0.06 18.49
CA ASN A 85 -3.29 0.57 18.67
C ASN A 85 -2.26 -0.14 17.76
N VAL A 86 -2.31 -1.47 17.70
CA VAL A 86 -1.42 -2.26 16.83
C VAL A 86 -1.67 -1.96 15.36
N CYS A 87 -2.94 -1.91 14.94
CA CYS A 87 -3.29 -1.70 13.53
C CYS A 87 -2.99 -0.26 13.06
N GLU A 88 -3.07 0.75 13.92
CA GLU A 88 -2.65 2.11 13.60
C GLU A 88 -1.13 2.19 13.40
N ARG A 89 -0.33 1.59 14.31
CA ARG A 89 1.13 1.54 14.13
C ARG A 89 1.51 0.74 12.88
N HIS A 90 0.86 -0.39 12.63
CA HIS A 90 1.04 -1.17 11.40
C HIS A 90 0.81 -0.32 10.15
N ARG A 91 -0.33 0.39 10.08
CA ARG A 91 -0.66 1.26 8.95
C ARG A 91 0.39 2.36 8.78
N PHE A 92 0.86 2.93 9.88
CA PHE A 92 1.93 3.92 9.85
C PHE A 92 3.20 3.34 9.19
N GLU A 93 3.71 2.21 9.67
CA GLU A 93 4.95 1.62 9.16
C GLU A 93 4.83 1.09 7.73
N ALA A 94 3.71 0.45 7.38
CA ALA A 94 3.55 -0.16 6.07
C ALA A 94 3.23 0.87 4.97
N LYS A 95 2.57 1.99 5.30
CA LYS A 95 2.05 2.93 4.29
C LYS A 95 2.56 4.36 4.47
N MET A 96 2.46 4.91 5.67
CA MET A 96 2.75 6.33 5.90
C MET A 96 4.24 6.60 5.96
N LEU A 97 5.02 5.81 6.68
CA LEU A 97 6.46 5.99 6.83
C LEU A 97 7.20 5.90 5.49
N PRO A 98 6.96 4.90 4.62
CA PRO A 98 7.58 4.87 3.29
C PRO A 98 7.21 6.07 2.43
N ARG A 99 5.96 6.54 2.53
CA ARG A 99 5.51 7.75 1.83
C ARG A 99 6.21 9.00 2.36
N ALA A 100 6.31 9.15 3.67
CA ALA A 100 6.96 10.27 4.33
C ALA A 100 8.45 10.35 3.95
N LEU A 101 9.15 9.21 3.96
CA LEU A 101 10.54 9.12 3.52
C LEU A 101 10.72 9.55 2.07
N ARG A 102 9.86 9.10 1.15
CA ARG A 102 9.89 9.55 -0.25
C ARG A 102 9.62 11.05 -0.43
N LEU A 103 8.84 11.64 0.46
CA LEU A 103 8.54 13.08 0.46
C LEU A 103 9.58 13.90 1.23
N GLY A 104 10.65 13.29 1.76
CA GLY A 104 11.68 13.98 2.52
C GLY A 104 11.19 14.52 3.87
N TRP A 105 10.16 13.90 4.47
CA TRP A 105 9.69 14.31 5.79
C TRP A 105 10.77 14.02 6.83
N PRO A 106 10.99 14.93 7.80
CA PRO A 106 11.99 14.72 8.84
C PRO A 106 11.62 13.53 9.72
N THR A 107 12.56 12.61 9.90
CA THR A 107 12.44 11.48 10.84
C THR A 107 12.96 11.82 12.23
N ALA A 108 13.79 12.86 12.34
CA ALA A 108 14.24 13.48 13.58
C ALA A 108 13.80 14.94 13.60
N ILE A 109 13.18 15.37 14.69
CA ILE A 109 12.71 16.74 14.86
C ILE A 109 13.80 17.52 15.61
N ASP A 110 14.33 18.56 14.98
CA ASP A 110 15.14 19.59 15.65
C ASP A 110 14.21 20.55 16.39
N PHE A 111 14.12 20.36 17.71
CA PHE A 111 13.29 21.19 18.59
C PHE A 111 13.93 22.55 18.90
N ASP A 112 15.25 22.70 18.74
CA ASP A 112 15.95 23.96 18.98
C ASP A 112 15.67 24.95 17.83
N ALA A 113 15.63 24.45 16.60
CA ALA A 113 15.26 25.25 15.43
C ALA A 113 13.73 25.46 15.28
N LEU A 114 12.91 24.69 16.00
CA LEU A 114 11.45 24.72 15.86
C LEU A 114 10.84 26.12 16.14
N PRO A 115 11.19 26.85 17.23
CA PRO A 115 10.64 28.18 17.48
C PRO A 115 10.98 29.20 16.39
N ALA A 116 12.17 29.11 15.79
CA ALA A 116 12.56 29.98 14.69
C ALA A 116 11.73 29.68 13.44
N ARG A 117 11.57 28.41 13.09
CA ARG A 117 10.73 27.96 11.95
C ARG A 117 9.27 28.37 12.12
N VAL A 118 8.69 28.20 13.31
CA VAL A 118 7.30 28.61 13.58
C VAL A 118 7.15 30.13 13.43
N ARG A 119 8.08 30.93 13.97
CA ARG A 119 8.05 32.39 13.82
C ARG A 119 8.22 32.84 12.36
N ALA A 120 8.96 32.11 11.54
CA ALA A 120 9.12 32.42 10.12
C ALA A 120 7.80 32.33 9.33
N HIS A 121 6.78 31.62 9.83
CA HIS A 121 5.45 31.59 9.23
C HIS A 121 4.60 32.83 9.52
N ARG A 122 5.06 33.75 10.38
CA ARG A 122 4.30 34.95 10.78
C ARG A 122 3.79 35.78 9.60
N PRO A 123 4.58 36.10 8.55
CA PRO A 123 4.10 36.88 7.42
C PRO A 123 2.95 36.20 6.66
N VAL A 124 3.01 34.86 6.53
CA VAL A 124 1.95 34.07 5.88
C VAL A 124 0.68 34.10 6.72
N LEU A 125 0.80 33.98 8.04
CA LEU A 125 -0.35 34.06 8.95
C LEU A 125 -0.97 35.46 8.95
N ASP A 126 -0.16 36.52 8.98
CA ASP A 126 -0.64 37.90 8.91
C ASP A 126 -1.37 38.16 7.59
N PHE A 127 -0.89 37.62 6.47
CA PHE A 127 -1.59 37.67 5.18
C PHE A 127 -2.97 36.97 5.23
N VAL A 128 -3.05 35.77 5.80
CA VAL A 128 -4.32 35.04 5.96
C VAL A 128 -5.30 35.76 6.87
N LEU A 129 -4.81 36.44 7.92
CA LEU A 129 -5.64 37.22 8.84
C LEU A 129 -6.13 38.53 8.20
N ALA A 130 -5.30 39.18 7.39
CA ALA A 130 -5.63 40.44 6.72
C ALA A 130 -6.73 40.25 5.64
N ASP A 131 -6.72 39.11 4.94
CA ASP A 131 -7.81 38.73 4.04
C ASP A 131 -8.18 37.25 4.22
N PRO A 132 -9.19 36.98 5.07
CA PRO A 132 -9.70 35.62 5.30
C PRO A 132 -10.31 34.97 4.05
N SER A 133 -10.60 35.74 2.99
CA SER A 133 -11.15 35.25 1.73
C SER A 133 -10.12 35.03 0.62
N ALA A 134 -8.98 35.73 0.65
CA ALA A 134 -7.84 35.47 -0.24
C ALA A 134 -6.96 34.32 0.23
N GLY A 135 -7.00 33.97 1.52
CA GLY A 135 -6.33 32.77 2.01
C GLY A 135 -6.94 31.50 1.40
N SER A 136 -6.09 30.63 0.82
CA SER A 136 -6.47 29.28 0.36
C SER A 136 -7.18 28.46 1.45
N PHE A 137 -7.02 28.85 2.72
CA PHE A 137 -7.71 28.29 3.88
C PHE A 137 -9.24 28.32 3.76
N ARG A 138 -9.86 29.44 3.36
CA ARG A 138 -11.33 29.52 3.22
C ARG A 138 -11.82 28.71 2.01
N ALA A 139 -11.07 28.73 0.91
CA ALA A 139 -11.36 27.90 -0.28
C ALA A 139 -11.22 26.38 -0.02
N LEU A 140 -10.35 25.98 0.92
CA LEU A 140 -10.22 24.60 1.38
C LEU A 140 -11.35 24.19 2.32
N LEU A 141 -11.81 25.11 3.19
CA LEU A 141 -12.93 24.84 4.11
C LEU A 141 -14.29 24.74 3.40
N THR A 142 -14.55 25.56 2.38
CA THR A 142 -15.80 25.48 1.60
C THR A 142 -15.90 24.24 0.71
N ARG A 143 -14.80 23.57 0.38
CA ARG A 143 -14.82 22.30 -0.37
C ARG A 143 -15.17 21.08 0.50
N CYS A 144 -15.26 21.23 1.82
CA CYS A 144 -15.57 20.13 2.74
C CYS A 144 -16.96 20.25 3.41
N ILE A 145 -17.73 21.31 3.15
CA ILE A 145 -19.11 21.44 3.65
C ILE A 145 -20.04 21.57 2.43
N PRO A 146 -20.77 20.50 2.05
CA PRO A 146 -21.80 20.61 1.04
C PRO A 146 -23.05 21.25 1.67
N GLY A 147 -23.49 22.38 1.12
CA GLY A 147 -24.82 22.95 1.35
C GLY A 147 -24.85 24.17 2.27
N SER A 148 -24.93 25.35 1.65
CA SER A 148 -25.77 26.45 2.13
C SER A 148 -26.42 27.08 0.92
#